data_AF-A0A6M1NSZ8-F1
#
_entry.id   AF-A0A6M1NSZ8-F1
#
_cell.length_a   1.000
_cell.length_b   1.000
_cell.length_c   1.000
_cell.angle_alpha   90.00
_cell.angle_beta   90.00
_cell.angle_gamma   90.00
#
_symmetry.space_group_name_H-M   'P 1'
#
loop_
_entity.id
_entity.type
_entity.pdbx_description
1 polymer ?
#
loop_
_entity_poly.entity_id
_entity_poly.type
_entity_poly.pdbx_seq_one_letter_code
_entity_poly.pdbx_strand_id
1 'polypeptide(L)' 'MKDGKTRADIKPGMLVNIVLKKDQRTGILTEGIVKDLLTSAAFHHRGIKVRLTDGQIGRVQEIIEDDF' A
#
# COMPACT_ATOMS: atom_id res chain seq x y z
N MET A 1 11.78 -0.09 -6.78
CA MET A 1 10.86 0.53 -5.79
C MET A 1 9.84 1.42 -6.49
N LYS A 2 8.57 1.02 -6.49
CA LYS A 2 7.44 1.78 -7.05
C LYS A 2 6.68 2.51 -5.94
N ASP A 3 6.08 3.66 -6.25
CA ASP A 3 5.48 4.60 -5.29
C ASP A 3 4.03 4.27 -4.88
N GLY A 4 3.50 3.14 -5.33
CA GLY A 4 2.17 2.64 -4.96
C GLY A 4 0.98 3.49 -5.42
N LYS A 5 1.16 4.43 -6.37
CA LYS A 5 0.07 5.30 -6.86
C LYS A 5 -0.80 4.67 -7.94
N THR A 6 -0.27 3.70 -8.66
CA THR A 6 -0.96 3.02 -9.77
C THR A 6 -1.51 1.68 -9.30
N ARG A 7 -2.80 1.43 -9.53
CA ARG A 7 -3.51 0.21 -9.10
C ARG A 7 -2.92 -1.05 -9.75
N ALA A 8 -2.52 -0.97 -11.02
CA ALA A 8 -1.99 -2.10 -11.77
C ALA A 8 -0.64 -2.63 -11.21
N ASP A 9 0.09 -1.80 -10.47
CA ASP A 9 1.36 -2.15 -9.86
C ASP A 9 1.19 -2.86 -8.51
N ILE A 10 -0.03 -2.97 -7.98
CA ILE A 10 -0.31 -3.56 -6.67
C ILE A 10 -1.25 -4.75 -6.86
N LYS A 11 -0.90 -5.88 -6.26
CA LYS A 11 -1.69 -7.11 -6.28
C LYS A 11 -1.77 -7.67 -4.86
N PRO A 12 -2.86 -8.39 -4.51
CA PRO A 12 -2.88 -9.20 -3.30
C PRO A 12 -1.68 -10.14 -3.24
N GLY A 13 -1.09 -10.31 -2.06
CA GLY A 13 0.12 -11.10 -1.84
C GLY A 13 1.44 -10.33 -1.93
N MET A 14 1.43 -9.08 -2.39
CA MET A 14 2.65 -8.26 -2.46
C MET A 14 3.02 -7.66 -1.10
N LEU A 15 4.32 -7.57 -0.82
CA LEU A 15 4.88 -6.86 0.32
C LEU A 15 4.93 -5.36 0.02
N VAL A 16 4.33 -4.56 0.91
CA VAL A 16 4.21 -3.11 0.73
C VAL A 16 4.41 -2.38 2.05
N ASN A 17 4.86 -1.13 1.95
CA ASN A 17 4.80 -0.17 3.04
C ASN A 17 3.58 0.72 2.86
N ILE A 18 2.71 0.77 3.87
CA ILE A 18 1.53 1.62 3.91
C ILE A 18 1.65 2.69 4.99
N VAL A 19 1.03 3.85 4.75
CA VAL A 19 0.75 4.81 5.82
C VAL A 19 -0.66 4.59 6.36
N LEU A 20 -0.77 4.33 7.66
CA LEU A 20 -2.05 4.20 8.36
C LEU A 20 -2.63 5.59 8.63
N LYS A 21 -3.96 5.67 8.83
CA LYS A 21 -4.62 6.95 9.12
C LYS A 21 -4.02 7.66 10.34
N LYS A 22 -3.70 6.91 11.40
CA LYS A 22 -3.09 7.43 12.64
C LYS A 22 -1.68 7.99 12.40
N ASP A 23 -0.98 7.45 11.40
CA ASP A 23 0.42 7.77 11.09
C ASP A 23 0.57 8.78 9.95
N GLN A 24 -0.54 9.28 9.37
CA GLN A 24 -0.49 10.29 8.29
C GLN A 24 0.22 11.59 8.69
N ARG A 25 0.26 11.93 9.99
CA ARG A 25 0.98 13.12 10.48
C ARG A 25 2.45 12.85 10.79
N THR A 26 2.79 11.61 11.16
CA THR A 26 4.14 11.22 11.57
C THR A 26 4.96 10.70 10.38
N GLY A 27 4.30 10.21 9.34
CA GLY A 27 4.95 9.57 8.19
C GLY A 27 5.43 8.16 8.48
N ILE A 28 5.08 7.58 9.65
CA ILE A 28 5.45 6.21 9.98
C ILE A 28 4.78 5.25 8.98
N LEU A 29 5.59 4.38 8.39
CA LEU A 29 5.13 3.35 7.49
C LEU A 29 5.00 2.02 8.23
N THR A 30 4.01 1.24 7.82
CA THR A 30 3.76 -0.11 8.30
C THR A 30 3.96 -1.06 7.13
N GLU A 31 4.90 -1.98 7.27
CA GLU A 31 5.11 -3.06 6.31
C GLU A 31 4.01 -4.13 6.46
N GLY A 32 3.58 -4.70 5.34
CA GLY A 32 2.82 -5.94 5.37
C GLY A 32 2.35 -6.42 4.00
N ILE A 33 1.65 -7.54 4.01
CA ILE A 33 1.16 -8.20 2.80
C ILE A 33 -0.22 -7.69 2.42
N VAL A 34 -0.40 -7.29 1.16
CA VAL A 34 -1.69 -6.84 0.64
C VAL A 34 -2.71 -7.98 0.63
N LYS A 35 -3.88 -7.75 1.22
CA LYS A 35 -5.05 -8.62 1.13
C LYS A 35 -6.05 -8.13 0.07
N ASP A 36 -6.55 -6.90 0.25
CA ASP A 36 -7.58 -6.32 -0.61
C ASP A 36 -7.16 -4.93 -1.13
N LEU A 37 -7.48 -4.61 -2.39
CA LEU A 37 -7.33 -3.25 -2.94
C LEU A 37 -8.65 -2.49 -2.86
N LEU A 38 -8.68 -1.42 -2.08
CA LEU A 38 -9.89 -0.65 -1.74
C LEU A 38 -10.09 0.62 -2.59
N THR A 39 -9.13 1.00 -3.45
CA THR A 39 -9.29 2.14 -4.37
C THR A 39 -9.67 1.65 -5.76
N SER A 40 -10.88 1.93 -6.23
CA SER A 40 -11.35 1.49 -7.55
C SER A 40 -10.65 2.17 -8.73
N ALA A 41 -10.27 3.44 -8.59
CA ALA A 41 -9.58 4.20 -9.62
C ALA A 41 -8.20 3.60 -9.97
N ALA A 42 -7.80 3.72 -11.24
CA ALA A 42 -6.52 3.24 -11.73
C ALA A 42 -5.31 3.97 -11.12
N PHE A 43 -5.48 5.24 -10.75
CA PHE A 43 -4.44 6.07 -10.15
C PHE A 43 -4.98 6.85 -8.96
N HIS A 44 -4.15 7.04 -7.93
CA HIS A 44 -4.43 7.94 -6.82
C HIS A 44 -3.17 8.65 -6.32
N HIS A 45 -3.19 9.98 -6.28
CA HIS A 45 -2.05 10.83 -5.92
C HIS A 45 -1.41 10.52 -4.55
N ARG A 46 -2.18 10.03 -3.57
CA ARG A 46 -1.69 9.63 -2.24
C ARG A 46 -1.39 8.14 -2.10
N GLY A 47 -1.39 7.39 -3.20
CA GLY A 47 -1.28 5.93 -3.16
C GLY A 47 -2.63 5.22 -3.15
N ILE A 48 -2.60 3.95 -3.57
CA ILE A 48 -3.76 3.06 -3.56
C ILE A 48 -4.07 2.64 -2.13
N LYS A 49 -5.34 2.75 -1.74
CA LYS A 49 -5.80 2.27 -0.44
C LYS A 49 -5.88 0.74 -0.47
N VAL A 50 -5.28 0.09 0.52
CA VAL A 50 -5.29 -1.38 0.65
C VAL A 50 -5.66 -1.79 2.08
N ARG A 51 -6.07 -3.05 2.21
CA ARG A 51 -6.14 -3.77 3.47
C ARG A 51 -5.00 -4.78 3.49
N LEU A 52 -4.26 -4.86 4.59
CA LEU A 52 -3.23 -5.87 4.83
C LEU A 52 -3.85 -7.18 5.35
N THR A 53 -3.10 -8.28 5.30
CA THR A 53 -3.55 -9.60 5.79
C THR A 53 -3.91 -9.62 7.27
N ASP A 54 -3.29 -8.78 8.08
CA ASP A 54 -3.58 -8.57 9.51
C ASP A 54 -4.81 -7.67 9.78
N GLY A 55 -5.46 -7.17 8.72
CA GLY A 55 -6.65 -6.32 8.79
C GLY A 55 -6.38 -4.81 8.83
N GLN A 56 -5.12 -4.38 8.92
CA GLN A 56 -4.79 -2.95 8.91
C GLN A 56 -5.12 -2.31 7.55
N ILE A 57 -5.50 -1.02 7.56
CA ILE A 57 -5.92 -0.29 6.37
C ILE A 57 -5.15 1.01 6.23
N GLY A 58 -4.50 1.19 5.09
CA GLY A 58 -3.70 2.37 4.79
C GLY A 58 -3.57 2.65 3.30
N ARG A 59 -2.72 3.62 2.98
CA ARG A 59 -2.35 3.99 1.61
C ARG A 59 -0.95 3.48 1.33
N VAL A 60 -0.76 2.74 0.23
CA VAL A 60 0.57 2.29 -0.19
C VAL A 60 1.45 3.51 -0.46
N GLN A 61 2.65 3.51 0.10
CA GLN A 61 3.70 4.51 -0.17
C GLN A 61 4.87 3.88 -0.92
N GLU A 62 5.17 2.61 -0.65
CA GLU A 62 6.26 1.88 -1.29
C GLU A 62 5.84 0.44 -1.57
N ILE A 63 6.23 -0.05 -2.74
CA ILE A 63 6.13 -1.46 -3.11
C ILE A 63 7.52 -2.07 -2.93
N ILE A 64 7.61 -3.11 -2.10
CA ILE A 64 8.84 -3.86 -1.87
C ILE A 64 8.87 -4.97 -2.93
N GLU A 65 9.73 -4.80 -3.93
CA GLU A 65 10.04 -5.84 -4.90
C GLU A 65 11.15 -6.70 -4.28
N ASP A 66 10.91 -8.01 -4.14
CA ASP A 66 11.99 -8.94 -3.84
C ASP A 66 12.82 -9.09 -5.12
N ASP A 67 13.98 -8.42 -5.18
CA ASP A 67 14.98 -8.62 -6.22
C ASP A 67 15.63 -10.01 -6.02
N PHE A 68 15.10 -11.03 -6.69
CA PHE A 68 15.73 -12.36 -6.83
C PHE A 68 16.31 -12.55 -8.24
#